data_AF-A0A2E4LL39-F1
#
_entry.id   AF-A0A2E4LL39-F1
#
_cell.length_a   1.000
_cell.length_b   1.000
_cell.length_c   1.000
_cell.angle_alpha   90.00
_cell.angle_beta   90.00
_cell.angle_gamma   90.00
#
_symmetry.space_group_name_H-M   'P 1'
#
loop_
_entity.id
_entity.type
_entity.pdbx_description
1 polymer ?
#
loop_
_entity_poly.entity_id
_entity_poly.type
_entity_poly.pdbx_seq_one_letter_code
_entity_poly.pdbx_strand_id
1 'polypeptide(L)'
;PGETVWKVHQRVSSQRLQSIGYQPDGNLWMVARGAQIRLNDGDGNVEDWSKAIIPITNGYGYMDMAWDDDGDIWAGGGNGTLLVSHDGGDSWETDPVGDQQPSNFTRFVFDDDHAFVLGERGNLLRWVGNAV
;
A
#
# COMPACT_ATOMS: atom_id res chain seq x y z
N PRO A 1 20.64 6.18 -6.66
CA PRO A 1 21.66 5.27 -7.25
C PRO A 1 23.02 5.98 -7.33
N GLY A 2 23.98 5.58 -6.49
CA GLY A 2 25.26 6.28 -6.36
C GLY A 2 26.24 5.59 -5.40
N GLU A 3 25.73 4.83 -4.44
CA GLU A 3 26.53 3.93 -3.61
C GLU A 3 26.55 2.52 -4.22
N THR A 4 27.70 1.84 -4.14
CA THR A 4 27.89 0.48 -4.67
C THR A 4 27.56 -0.61 -3.65
N VAL A 5 27.13 -0.23 -2.44
CA VAL A 5 26.88 -1.14 -1.32
C VAL A 5 25.48 -0.91 -0.76
N TRP A 6 24.89 -1.97 -0.21
CA TRP A 6 23.63 -1.88 0.52
C TRP A 6 23.86 -1.21 1.88
N LYS A 7 23.06 -0.18 2.19
CA LYS A 7 22.99 0.41 3.53
C LYS A 7 21.87 -0.24 4.32
N VAL A 8 22.19 -0.71 5.53
CA VAL A 8 21.21 -1.34 6.41
C VAL A 8 20.48 -0.26 7.21
N HIS A 9 19.15 -0.31 7.17
CA HIS A 9 18.26 0.52 7.96
C HIS A 9 17.51 -0.34 8.98
N GLN A 10 17.37 0.15 10.22
CA GLN A 10 16.68 -0.61 11.26
C GLN A 10 15.17 -0.50 11.09
N ARG A 11 14.47 -1.60 11.39
CA ARG A 11 13.01 -1.60 11.38
C ARG A 11 12.47 -0.68 12.48
N VAL A 12 11.40 0.04 12.16
CA VAL A 12 10.72 1.00 13.04
C VAL A 12 10.01 0.33 14.22
N SER A 13 9.66 -0.95 14.09
CA SER A 13 8.98 -1.71 15.13
C SER A 13 9.40 -3.18 15.14
N SER A 14 8.92 -3.97 16.11
CA SER A 14 9.13 -5.42 16.13
C SER A 14 8.36 -6.16 15.03
N GLN A 15 7.40 -5.50 14.37
CA GLN A 15 6.63 -6.11 13.28
C GLN A 15 7.51 -6.31 12.05
N ARG A 16 7.25 -7.41 11.32
CA ARG A 16 7.98 -7.73 10.09
C ARG A 16 7.44 -6.88 8.95
N LEU A 17 8.33 -6.20 8.23
CA LEU A 17 8.01 -5.54 6.96
C LEU A 17 7.46 -6.58 5.98
N GLN A 18 6.46 -6.17 5.20
CA GLN A 18 5.86 -6.95 4.12
C GLN A 18 6.22 -6.35 2.76
N SER A 19 6.01 -5.04 2.60
CA SER A 19 6.42 -4.28 1.41
C SER A 19 6.85 -2.87 1.80
N ILE A 20 7.62 -2.24 0.92
CA ILE A 20 8.11 -0.86 1.02
C ILE A 20 8.21 -0.31 -0.40
N GLY A 21 7.96 0.98 -0.57
CA GLY A 21 8.07 1.64 -1.86
C GLY A 21 8.23 3.15 -1.71
N TYR A 22 8.11 3.83 -2.84
CA TYR A 22 8.13 5.29 -2.90
C TYR A 22 6.71 5.83 -3.07
N GLN A 23 6.43 6.93 -2.41
CA GLN A 23 5.30 7.81 -2.64
C GLN A 23 5.57 8.67 -3.90
N PRO A 24 4.54 9.31 -4.50
CA PRO A 24 4.71 10.17 -5.68
C PRO A 24 5.69 11.33 -5.49
N ASP A 25 5.83 11.83 -4.25
CA ASP A 25 6.75 12.91 -3.89
C ASP A 25 8.21 12.44 -3.68
N GLY A 26 8.46 11.13 -3.77
CA GLY A 26 9.78 10.51 -3.58
C GLY A 26 10.11 10.11 -2.13
N ASN A 27 9.21 10.37 -1.17
CA ASN A 27 9.33 9.82 0.18
C ASN A 27 8.96 8.33 0.21
N LEU A 28 9.19 7.66 1.33
CA LEU A 28 8.93 6.22 1.46
C LEU A 28 7.55 5.91 2.06
N TRP A 29 7.04 4.72 1.79
CA TRP A 29 5.94 4.11 2.53
C TRP A 29 6.30 2.67 2.88
N MET A 30 5.71 2.13 3.94
CA MET A 30 5.85 0.71 4.28
C MET A 30 4.53 0.10 4.75
N VAL A 31 4.40 -1.19 4.49
CA VAL A 31 3.41 -2.06 5.15
C VAL A 31 4.11 -3.16 5.93
N ALA A 32 3.59 -3.46 7.12
CA ALA A 32 4.12 -4.47 8.01
C ALA A 32 3.03 -5.38 8.57
N ARG A 33 3.44 -6.53 9.11
CA ARG A 33 2.52 -7.45 9.81
C ARG A 33 1.76 -6.74 10.92
N GLY A 34 0.54 -7.22 11.18
CA GLY A 34 -0.39 -6.58 12.12
C GLY A 34 -1.17 -5.42 11.50
N ALA A 35 -1.37 -5.45 10.18
CA ALA A 35 -2.13 -4.45 9.42
C ALA A 35 -1.63 -3.02 9.69
N GLN A 36 -0.31 -2.83 9.64
CA GLN A 36 0.30 -1.52 9.86
C GLN A 36 0.77 -0.92 8.55
N ILE A 37 0.31 0.29 8.27
CA ILE A 37 0.83 1.20 7.27
C ILE A 37 1.66 2.26 7.99
N ARG A 38 2.77 2.70 7.40
CA ARG A 38 3.49 3.90 7.81
C ARG A 38 3.94 4.68 6.60
N LEU A 39 3.81 6.00 6.69
CA LEU A 39 4.31 6.96 5.71
C LEU A 39 5.57 7.62 6.27
N ASN A 40 6.46 8.00 5.38
CA ASN A 40 7.64 8.79 5.66
C ASN A 40 7.31 10.22 5.21
N ASP A 41 7.27 11.15 6.16
CA ASP A 41 6.98 12.56 5.88
C ASP A 41 8.25 13.41 5.92
N GLY A 42 9.39 12.79 6.27
CA GLY A 42 10.62 13.50 6.54
C GLY A 42 11.36 13.80 5.26
N ASP A 43 11.45 15.10 4.91
CA ASP A 43 12.27 15.77 3.87
C ASP A 43 13.56 15.03 3.43
N GLY A 44 13.46 13.86 2.83
CA GLY A 44 14.59 12.96 2.51
C GLY A 44 15.21 12.20 3.69
N ASN A 45 14.66 12.27 4.91
CA ASN A 45 15.12 11.45 6.04
C ASN A 45 14.37 10.11 6.09
N VAL A 46 14.97 9.08 5.52
CA VAL A 46 14.43 7.71 5.44
C VAL A 46 14.24 6.99 6.79
N GLU A 47 14.64 7.60 7.89
CA GLU A 47 14.48 7.06 9.25
C GLU A 47 13.29 7.66 10.01
N ASP A 48 12.62 8.67 9.46
CA ASP A 48 11.52 9.37 10.12
C ASP A 48 10.16 8.81 9.66
N TRP A 49 9.48 8.09 10.52
CA TRP A 49 8.25 7.38 10.16
C TRP A 49 7.08 7.85 11.00
N SER A 50 5.93 8.02 10.36
CA SER A 50 4.68 8.33 11.02
C SER A 50 4.28 7.24 12.03
N LYS A 51 3.31 7.53 12.90
CA LYS A 51 2.69 6.50 13.75
C LYS A 51 2.06 5.42 12.88
N ALA A 52 1.94 4.20 13.40
CA ALA A 52 1.28 3.14 12.65
C ALA A 52 -0.18 3.53 12.36
N ILE A 53 -0.53 3.54 11.08
CA ILE A 53 -1.89 3.68 10.57
C ILE A 53 -2.46 2.26 10.45
N ILE A 54 -3.65 2.04 11.03
CA ILE A 54 -4.34 0.75 11.03
C ILE A 54 -5.76 0.98 10.52
N PRO A 55 -5.96 0.97 9.19
CA PRO A 55 -7.27 1.21 8.58
C PRO A 55 -8.39 0.32 9.13
N ILE A 56 -8.14 -1.00 9.19
CA ILE A 56 -9.08 -1.99 9.70
C ILE A 56 -8.42 -2.88 10.75
N THR A 57 -9.15 -3.18 11.83
CA THR A 57 -8.62 -3.88 13.02
C THR A 57 -8.79 -5.40 12.97
N ASN A 58 -9.49 -5.93 11.96
CA ASN A 58 -9.86 -7.34 11.80
C ASN A 58 -8.76 -8.25 11.20
N GLY A 59 -7.51 -7.76 11.08
CA GLY A 59 -6.32 -8.62 11.16
C GLY A 59 -5.78 -9.25 9.88
N TYR A 60 -6.26 -8.86 8.70
CA TYR A 60 -5.61 -9.24 7.45
C TYR A 60 -4.41 -8.31 7.17
N GLY A 61 -3.26 -8.89 6.84
CA GLY A 61 -2.07 -8.12 6.52
C GLY A 61 -2.20 -7.43 5.17
N TYR A 62 -1.80 -6.17 5.10
CA TYR A 62 -1.57 -5.47 3.84
C TYR A 62 -0.31 -6.01 3.19
N MET A 63 -0.36 -6.15 1.86
CA MET A 63 0.71 -6.71 1.06
C MET A 63 1.37 -5.65 0.20
N ASP A 64 0.61 -4.67 -0.30
CA ASP A 64 1.13 -3.64 -1.19
C ASP A 64 0.26 -2.38 -1.18
N MET A 65 0.83 -1.26 -1.64
CA MET A 65 0.15 0.03 -1.77
C MET A 65 0.53 0.75 -3.07
N ALA A 66 -0.35 1.61 -3.55
CA ALA A 66 -0.11 2.49 -4.70
C ALA A 66 -0.89 3.81 -4.56
N TRP A 67 -0.52 4.78 -5.37
CA TRP A 67 -1.23 6.05 -5.52
C TRP A 67 -1.79 6.13 -6.94
N ASP A 68 -3.02 6.61 -7.08
CA ASP A 68 -3.53 7.02 -8.40
C ASP A 68 -3.24 8.50 -8.70
N ASP A 69 -3.67 8.94 -9.88
CA ASP A 69 -3.44 10.30 -10.39
C ASP A 69 -4.17 11.39 -9.60
N ASP A 70 -5.25 11.04 -8.89
CA ASP A 70 -5.98 11.96 -8.02
C ASP A 70 -5.30 12.10 -6.64
N GLY A 71 -4.28 11.27 -6.37
CA GLY A 71 -3.54 11.21 -5.12
C GLY A 71 -4.16 10.29 -4.09
N ASP A 72 -5.17 9.51 -4.47
CA ASP A 72 -5.79 8.53 -3.57
C ASP A 72 -4.82 7.38 -3.31
N ILE A 73 -4.81 6.90 -2.09
CA ILE A 73 -3.94 5.81 -1.64
C ILE A 73 -4.72 4.51 -1.65
N TRP A 74 -4.28 3.57 -2.47
CA TRP A 74 -4.81 2.23 -2.53
C TRP A 74 -3.96 1.28 -1.68
N ALA A 75 -4.63 0.41 -0.92
CA ALA A 75 -4.00 -0.65 -0.15
C ALA A 75 -4.70 -1.99 -0.36
N GLY A 76 -3.91 -3.02 -0.62
CA GLY A 76 -4.38 -4.38 -0.90
C GLY A 76 -3.82 -5.35 0.12
N GLY A 77 -4.62 -6.34 0.49
CA GLY A 77 -4.24 -7.30 1.51
C GLY A 77 -4.95 -8.64 1.38
N GLY A 78 -4.85 -9.41 2.46
CA GLY A 78 -5.48 -10.72 2.52
C GLY A 78 -7.02 -10.68 2.54
N ASN A 79 -7.64 -11.78 2.14
CA ASN A 79 -9.09 -12.00 2.25
C ASN A 79 -9.94 -10.90 1.59
N GLY A 80 -9.59 -10.50 0.37
CA GLY A 80 -10.32 -9.49 -0.39
C GLY A 80 -10.16 -8.07 0.15
N THR A 81 -9.23 -7.82 1.08
CA THR A 81 -8.98 -6.47 1.59
C THR A 81 -8.48 -5.57 0.46
N LEU A 82 -9.34 -4.69 -0.02
CA LEU A 82 -9.01 -3.61 -0.95
C LEU A 82 -9.55 -2.32 -0.35
N LEU A 83 -8.65 -1.39 -0.04
CA LEU A 83 -8.97 -0.15 0.63
C LEU A 83 -8.48 1.04 -0.19
N VAL A 84 -9.18 2.16 -0.04
CA VAL A 84 -8.81 3.45 -0.61
C VAL A 84 -8.84 4.54 0.46
N SER A 85 -7.92 5.49 0.40
CA SER A 85 -7.92 6.71 1.20
C SER A 85 -7.86 7.91 0.28
N HIS A 86 -8.77 8.86 0.49
CA HIS A 86 -8.89 10.10 -0.28
C HIS A 86 -8.26 11.32 0.41
N ASP A 87 -7.65 11.13 1.58
CA ASP A 87 -7.20 12.19 2.47
C ASP A 87 -5.78 11.95 3.00
N GLY A 88 -4.92 11.34 2.18
CA GLY A 88 -3.51 11.14 2.52
C GLY A 88 -3.27 10.05 3.58
N GLY A 89 -4.24 9.15 3.77
CA GLY A 89 -4.14 8.03 4.71
C GLY A 89 -4.75 8.30 6.09
N ASP A 90 -5.40 9.44 6.29
CA ASP A 90 -6.07 9.80 7.55
C ASP A 90 -7.34 8.97 7.79
N SER A 91 -8.12 8.73 6.74
CA SER A 91 -9.28 7.85 6.73
C SER A 91 -9.28 6.90 5.53
N TRP A 92 -9.98 5.76 5.67
CA TRP A 92 -9.94 4.67 4.70
C TRP A 92 -11.33 4.07 4.51
N GLU A 93 -11.64 3.72 3.27
CA GLU A 93 -12.87 3.07 2.85
C GLU A 93 -12.56 1.72 2.21
N THR A 94 -13.48 0.76 2.33
CA THR A 94 -13.37 -0.53 1.65
C THR A 94 -13.96 -0.42 0.26
N ASP A 95 -13.21 -0.85 -0.76
CA ASP A 95 -13.73 -1.02 -2.10
C ASP A 95 -14.56 -2.33 -2.20
N PRO A 96 -15.86 -2.26 -2.58
CA PRO A 96 -16.73 -3.43 -2.64
C PRO A 96 -16.28 -4.54 -3.60
N VAL A 97 -15.42 -4.24 -4.59
CA VAL A 97 -14.85 -5.24 -5.49
C VAL A 97 -14.03 -6.25 -4.71
N GLY A 98 -13.35 -5.82 -3.64
CA GLY A 98 -12.57 -6.70 -2.79
C GLY A 98 -13.40 -7.81 -2.14
N ASP A 99 -14.57 -7.46 -1.60
CA ASP A 99 -15.50 -8.41 -0.98
C ASP A 99 -16.09 -9.41 -2.02
N GLN A 100 -16.22 -8.98 -3.27
CA GLN A 100 -16.72 -9.83 -4.36
C GLN A 100 -15.66 -10.79 -4.90
N GLN A 101 -14.38 -10.54 -4.61
CA GLN A 101 -13.24 -11.27 -5.15
C GLN A 101 -12.41 -11.88 -4.01
N PRO A 102 -12.72 -13.11 -3.57
CA PRO A 102 -12.04 -13.76 -2.44
C PRO A 102 -10.61 -14.17 -2.83
N SER A 103 -9.71 -13.19 -2.82
CA SER A 103 -8.32 -13.27 -3.23
C SER A 103 -7.46 -12.47 -2.25
N ASN A 104 -6.19 -12.84 -2.07
CA ASN A 104 -5.24 -11.92 -1.48
C ASN A 104 -4.75 -10.99 -2.59
N PHE A 105 -4.88 -9.68 -2.42
CA PHE A 105 -4.31 -8.70 -3.34
C PHE A 105 -2.86 -8.45 -2.95
N THR A 106 -1.95 -8.83 -3.85
CA THR A 106 -0.51 -8.97 -3.55
C THR A 106 0.36 -7.91 -4.15
N ARG A 107 -0.12 -7.20 -5.19
CA ARG A 107 0.64 -6.15 -5.86
C ARG A 107 -0.28 -5.19 -6.63
N PHE A 108 0.03 -3.90 -6.56
CA PHE A 108 -0.50 -2.89 -7.47
C PHE A 108 0.51 -2.61 -8.57
N VAL A 109 0.02 -2.40 -9.80
CA VAL A 109 0.85 -2.01 -10.96
C VAL A 109 0.16 -0.86 -11.64
N PHE A 110 0.64 0.34 -11.38
CA PHE A 110 0.10 1.59 -11.92
C PHE A 110 1.13 2.18 -12.88
N ASP A 111 0.68 2.59 -14.04
CA ASP A 111 1.39 3.43 -14.99
C ASP A 111 0.46 4.58 -15.44
N ASP A 112 0.98 5.47 -16.30
CA ASP A 112 0.27 6.68 -16.74
C ASP A 112 -1.10 6.41 -17.40
N ASP A 113 -1.34 5.18 -17.89
CA ASP A 113 -2.56 4.83 -18.65
C ASP A 113 -3.34 3.65 -18.02
N HIS A 114 -2.73 2.89 -17.11
CA HIS A 114 -3.28 1.62 -16.63
C HIS A 114 -3.02 1.40 -15.15
N ALA A 115 -4.03 0.83 -14.48
CA ALA A 115 -3.89 0.33 -13.13
C ALA A 115 -4.38 -1.12 -13.05
N PHE A 116 -3.57 -1.97 -12.42
CA PHE A 116 -3.87 -3.39 -12.18
C PHE A 116 -3.61 -3.77 -10.72
N VAL A 117 -4.40 -4.72 -10.22
CA VAL A 117 -4.16 -5.38 -8.93
C VAL A 117 -3.99 -6.87 -9.17
N LEU A 118 -2.83 -7.41 -8.77
CA LEU A 118 -2.52 -8.83 -8.89
C LEU A 118 -3.03 -9.57 -7.65
N GLY A 119 -3.92 -10.53 -7.88
CA GLY A 119 -4.42 -11.45 -6.87
C GLY A 119 -3.77 -12.84 -6.96
N GLU A 120 -4.07 -13.67 -5.98
CA GLU A 120 -3.68 -15.09 -6.01
C GLU A 120 -4.53 -15.89 -7.02
N ARG A 121 -4.03 -17.09 -7.39
CA ARG A 121 -4.75 -18.08 -8.22
C ARG A 121 -5.24 -17.53 -9.56
N GLY A 122 -4.53 -16.56 -10.13
CA GLY A 122 -4.84 -15.94 -11.42
C GLY A 122 -5.91 -14.85 -11.36
N ASN A 123 -6.33 -14.42 -10.16
CA ASN A 123 -7.19 -13.25 -10.03
C ASN A 123 -6.41 -11.98 -10.42
N LEU A 124 -7.04 -11.13 -11.23
CA LEU A 124 -6.47 -9.88 -11.72
C LEU A 124 -7.61 -8.86 -11.77
N LEU A 125 -7.42 -7.72 -11.12
CA LEU A 125 -8.28 -6.56 -11.31
C LEU A 125 -7.60 -5.61 -12.28
N ARG A 126 -8.41 -5.00 -13.15
CA ARG A 126 -7.99 -3.89 -14.01
C ARG A 126 -8.87 -2.71 -13.70
N TRP A 127 -8.27 -1.57 -13.41
CA TRP A 127 -8.97 -0.31 -13.28
C TRP A 127 -9.59 0.09 -14.61
N VAL A 128 -10.84 0.53 -14.57
CA VAL A 128 -11.58 0.95 -15.77
C VAL A 128 -11.96 2.43 -15.76
N GLY A 129 -11.66 3.15 -14.67
CA GLY A 129 -12.12 4.52 -14.44
C GLY A 129 -13.65 4.58 -14.31
N ASN A 130 -14.17 4.89 -13.12
CA ASN A 130 -15.60 5.08 -12.82
C ASN A 130 -16.56 4.22 -13.66
N ALA A 131 -16.70 2.95 -13.30
CA ALA A 131 -17.94 2.25 -13.61
C ALA A 131 -19.06 2.96 -12.82
N VAL A 132 -19.85 3.75 -13.55
CA VAL A 132 -21.06 4.43 -13.06
C VAL A 132 -21.99 3.46 -12.36
#